data_AF-A0A3N5BK69-F1
#
_entry.id   AF-A0A3N5BK69-F1
#
_cell.length_a   1.000
_cell.length_b   1.000
_cell.length_c   1.000
_cell.angle_alpha   90.00
_cell.angle_beta   90.00
_cell.angle_gamma   90.00
#
_symmetry.space_group_name_H-M   'P 1'
#
loop_
_entity.id
_entity.type
_entity.pdbx_description
1 polymer ?
#
loop_
_entity_poly.entity_id
_entity_poly.type
_entity_poly.pdbx_seq_one_letter_code
_entity_poly.pdbx_strand_id
1 'polypeptide(L)'
;MKWVNNERGSATFIMFSLLAGMIIMGFIFFDMTSVFMERRISQTGSDAAAIAAAQKAEEVYEDRIEEKIKDSIDHLETRTKDQIEQWEEEFEEMQEDSEPGPSPISWDEFFDEKFEEWIEQIEEEHDHRSMPSGIVSYLRYNIPLDIDIENAMKFFWNEEQLSNLICEAVLDHKDDEIRDAAQHYADLNGIENDISVVFPVEEDEFKVGIRTKSTINDSFVDSVNTDELKVPANAVVNIQKPRDINVVCD
;
A
#
# COMPACT_ATOMS: atom_id res chain seq x y z
N MET A 1 -93.34 -0.19 -5.20
CA MET A 1 -92.60 0.69 -4.26
C MET A 1 -91.23 0.06 -4.05
N LYS A 2 -90.17 0.64 -4.62
CA LYS A 2 -88.81 0.08 -4.59
C LYS A 2 -87.97 0.98 -3.67
N TRP A 3 -87.51 0.42 -2.56
CA TRP A 3 -86.66 1.11 -1.59
C TRP A 3 -85.26 1.30 -2.19
N VAL A 4 -84.86 2.56 -2.36
CA VAL A 4 -83.47 2.92 -2.68
C VAL A 4 -82.76 3.06 -1.34
N ASN A 5 -81.98 2.05 -0.96
CA ASN A 5 -81.17 2.09 0.25
C ASN A 5 -79.97 3.02 0.03
N ASN A 6 -79.79 3.93 0.97
CA ASN A 6 -78.76 4.96 0.96
C ASN A 6 -77.38 4.34 1.33
N GLU A 7 -76.54 4.04 0.34
CA GLU A 7 -75.17 3.48 0.53
C GLU A 7 -74.11 4.50 0.99
N ARG A 8 -74.51 5.72 1.40
CA ARG A 8 -73.59 6.83 1.71
C ARG A 8 -72.66 6.63 2.91
N GLY A 9 -72.82 5.55 3.69
CA GLY A 9 -71.97 5.25 4.85
C GLY A 9 -70.75 4.36 4.55
N SER A 10 -70.87 3.39 3.64
CA SER A 10 -69.87 2.33 3.46
C SER A 10 -68.62 2.81 2.71
N ALA A 11 -68.81 3.64 1.68
CA ALA A 11 -67.72 4.10 0.81
C ALA A 11 -66.67 4.94 1.55
N THR A 12 -67.08 5.77 2.52
CA THR A 12 -66.17 6.62 3.29
C THR A 12 -65.25 5.81 4.21
N PHE A 13 -65.77 4.75 4.84
CA PHE A 13 -64.96 3.85 5.66
C PHE A 13 -63.95 3.05 4.83
N ILE A 14 -64.35 2.60 3.63
CA ILE A 14 -63.45 1.90 2.70
C ILE A 14 -62.34 2.84 2.20
N MET A 15 -62.66 4.10 1.88
CA MET A 15 -61.65 5.08 1.49
C MET A 15 -60.68 5.39 2.63
N PHE A 16 -61.19 5.55 3.86
CA PHE A 16 -60.35 5.80 5.02
C PHE A 16 -59.44 4.60 5.35
N SER A 17 -59.94 3.38 5.29
CA SER A 17 -59.14 2.18 5.53
C SER A 17 -58.06 1.99 4.47
N LEU A 18 -58.38 2.27 3.20
CA LEU A 18 -57.41 2.21 2.10
C LEU A 18 -56.32 3.28 2.26
N LEU A 19 -56.69 4.52 2.63
CA LEU A 19 -55.75 5.60 2.89
C LEU A 19 -54.85 5.29 4.10
N ALA A 20 -55.43 4.81 5.21
CA ALA A 20 -54.66 4.38 6.38
C ALA A 20 -53.71 3.21 6.02
N GLY A 21 -54.17 2.25 5.22
CA GLY A 21 -53.35 1.16 4.72
C GLY A 21 -52.17 1.64 3.86
N MET A 22 -52.39 2.60 2.96
CA MET A 22 -51.32 3.21 2.16
C MET A 22 -50.31 3.97 3.02
N ILE A 23 -50.75 4.68 4.05
CA ILE A 23 -49.86 5.39 4.98
C ILE A 23 -48.97 4.38 5.73
N ILE A 24 -49.56 3.33 6.31
CA ILE A 24 -48.81 2.30 7.04
C ILE A 24 -47.80 1.60 6.10
N MET A 25 -48.24 1.23 4.89
CA MET A 25 -47.36 0.62 3.91
C MET A 25 -46.21 1.58 3.52
N GLY A 26 -46.49 2.87 3.40
CA GLY A 26 -45.50 3.92 3.15
C GLY A 26 -44.44 3.99 4.24
N PHE A 27 -44.83 3.93 5.51
CA PHE A 27 -43.88 3.90 6.64
C PHE A 27 -43.00 2.65 6.60
N ILE A 28 -43.58 1.47 6.35
CA ILE A 28 -42.81 0.21 6.25
C ILE A 28 -41.81 0.27 5.09
N PHE A 29 -42.23 0.79 3.93
CA PHE A 29 -41.31 0.95 2.79
C PHE A 29 -40.22 1.98 3.07
N PHE A 30 -40.55 3.08 3.72
CA PHE A 30 -39.59 4.12 4.06
C PHE A 30 -38.51 3.60 5.02
N ASP A 31 -38.91 2.89 6.07
CA ASP A 31 -38.02 2.25 7.05
C ASP A 31 -37.09 1.24 6.36
N MET A 32 -37.66 0.28 5.61
CA MET A 32 -36.87 -0.70 4.86
C MET A 32 -35.89 -0.02 3.90
N THR A 33 -36.34 0.99 3.15
CA THR A 33 -35.49 1.68 2.17
C THR A 33 -34.35 2.42 2.86
N SER A 34 -34.60 3.08 3.99
CA SER A 34 -33.58 3.81 4.76
C SER A 34 -32.48 2.86 5.25
N VAL A 35 -32.85 1.70 5.81
CA VAL A 35 -31.88 0.67 6.21
C VAL A 35 -31.05 0.15 5.03
N PHE A 36 -31.69 -0.07 3.86
CA PHE A 36 -30.96 -0.51 2.67
C PHE A 36 -30.03 0.55 2.11
N MET A 37 -30.42 1.83 2.13
CA MET A 37 -29.56 2.94 1.72
C MET A 37 -28.34 3.02 2.63
N GLU A 38 -28.53 2.97 3.95
CA GLU A 38 -27.45 3.08 4.92
C GLU A 38 -26.44 1.93 4.80
N ARG A 39 -26.93 0.69 4.63
CA ARG A 39 -26.06 -0.47 4.40
C ARG A 39 -25.24 -0.32 3.12
N ARG A 40 -25.82 0.22 2.06
CA ARG A 40 -25.13 0.45 0.79
C ARG A 40 -24.06 1.53 0.92
N ILE A 41 -24.37 2.62 1.63
CA ILE A 41 -23.44 3.70 1.91
C ILE A 41 -22.25 3.16 2.73
N SER A 42 -22.54 2.45 3.82
CA SER A 42 -21.52 1.82 4.68
C SER A 42 -20.60 0.86 3.91
N GLN A 43 -21.17 0.00 3.05
CA GLN A 43 -20.38 -0.91 2.21
C GLN A 43 -19.53 -0.15 1.18
N THR A 44 -20.12 0.83 0.49
CA THR A 44 -19.41 1.62 -0.53
C THR A 44 -18.26 2.43 0.08
N GLY A 45 -18.49 3.03 1.26
CA GLY A 45 -17.45 3.76 1.97
C GLY A 45 -16.37 2.84 2.53
N SER A 46 -16.72 1.63 3.01
CA SER A 46 -15.73 0.61 3.40
C SER A 46 -14.86 0.16 2.22
N ASP A 47 -15.47 -0.10 1.06
CA ASP A 47 -14.74 -0.51 -0.15
C ASP A 47 -13.81 0.62 -0.63
N ALA A 48 -14.30 1.86 -0.65
CA ALA A 48 -13.49 3.03 -1.01
C ALA A 48 -12.32 3.26 -0.05
N ALA A 49 -12.58 3.16 1.27
CA ALA A 49 -11.55 3.27 2.29
C ALA A 49 -10.50 2.16 2.17
N ALA A 50 -10.90 0.91 1.86
CA ALA A 50 -9.95 -0.19 1.70
C ALA A 50 -9.09 -0.06 0.45
N ILE A 51 -9.65 0.45 -0.66
CA ILE A 51 -8.87 0.77 -1.86
C ILE A 51 -7.86 1.88 -1.56
N ALA A 52 -8.29 2.95 -0.89
CA ALA A 52 -7.41 4.05 -0.51
C ALA A 52 -6.29 3.60 0.43
N ALA A 53 -6.62 2.76 1.42
CA ALA A 53 -5.62 2.16 2.30
C ALA A 53 -4.60 1.32 1.54
N ALA A 54 -5.06 0.52 0.56
CA ALA A 54 -4.16 -0.31 -0.24
C ALA A 54 -3.23 0.53 -1.12
N GLN A 55 -3.76 1.58 -1.75
CA GLN A 55 -2.96 2.51 -2.56
C GLN A 55 -1.93 3.26 -1.71
N LYS A 56 -2.32 3.73 -0.52
CA LYS A 56 -1.39 4.43 0.36
C LYS A 56 -0.36 3.49 0.97
N ALA A 57 -0.73 2.24 1.26
CA ALA A 57 0.23 1.22 1.68
C ALA A 57 1.26 0.92 0.59
N GLU A 58 0.83 0.89 -0.68
CA GLU A 58 1.71 0.79 -1.85
C GLU A 58 2.72 1.93 -1.91
N GLU A 59 2.24 3.17 -1.89
CA GLU A 59 3.07 4.37 -1.90
C GLU A 59 4.11 4.36 -0.76
N VAL A 60 3.69 4.03 0.46
CA VAL A 60 4.57 4.03 1.64
C VAL A 60 5.69 2.99 1.52
N TYR A 61 5.39 1.76 1.08
CA TYR A 61 6.46 0.77 0.96
C TYR A 61 7.36 1.08 -0.24
N GLU A 62 6.84 1.64 -1.34
CA GLU A 62 7.63 2.02 -2.50
C GLU A 62 8.65 3.10 -2.13
N ASP A 63 8.20 4.14 -1.43
CA ASP A 63 9.06 5.21 -0.91
C ASP A 63 10.16 4.63 0.00
N ARG A 64 9.80 3.67 0.86
CA ARG A 64 10.76 3.02 1.76
C ARG A 64 11.79 2.18 1.03
N ILE A 65 11.38 1.43 0.00
CA ILE A 65 12.29 0.66 -0.85
C ILE A 65 13.24 1.61 -1.58
N GLU A 66 12.73 2.69 -2.16
CA GLU A 66 13.56 3.67 -2.86
C GLU A 66 14.61 4.31 -1.93
N GLU A 67 14.21 4.70 -0.73
CA GLU A 67 15.12 5.24 0.29
C GLU A 67 16.21 4.22 0.62
N LYS A 68 15.84 2.97 0.88
CA LYS A 68 16.79 1.90 1.19
C LYS A 68 17.74 1.59 0.05
N ILE A 69 17.27 1.62 -1.20
CA ILE A 69 18.12 1.42 -2.37
C ILE A 69 19.15 2.55 -2.48
N LYS A 70 18.71 3.80 -2.28
CA LYS A 70 19.61 4.97 -2.29
C LYS A 70 20.68 4.83 -1.20
N ASP A 71 20.27 4.52 0.04
CA ASP A 71 21.20 4.28 1.15
C ASP A 71 22.21 3.15 0.84
N SER A 72 21.75 2.05 0.26
CA SER A 72 22.61 0.92 -0.10
C SER A 72 23.58 1.26 -1.23
N ILE A 73 23.15 2.03 -2.23
CA ILE A 73 24.01 2.50 -3.33
C ILE A 73 25.05 3.49 -2.81
N ASP A 74 24.66 4.45 -1.98
CA ASP A 74 25.58 5.43 -1.38
C ASP A 74 26.65 4.74 -0.51
N HIS A 75 26.24 3.69 0.21
CA HIS A 75 27.19 2.87 0.97
C HIS A 75 28.15 2.10 0.06
N LEU A 76 27.66 1.49 -1.02
CA LEU A 76 28.51 0.83 -2.01
C LEU A 76 29.45 1.80 -2.72
N GLU A 77 28.99 3.01 -3.03
CA GLU A 77 29.81 4.06 -3.64
C GLU A 77 30.95 4.45 -2.72
N THR A 78 30.66 4.64 -1.43
CA THR A 78 31.68 4.95 -0.42
C THR A 78 32.70 3.82 -0.33
N ARG A 79 32.25 2.56 -0.20
CA ARG A 79 33.14 1.39 -0.17
C ARG A 79 34.00 1.30 -1.44
N THR A 80 33.40 1.58 -2.61
CA THR A 80 34.11 1.52 -3.89
C THR A 80 35.17 2.61 -3.99
N LYS A 81 34.89 3.84 -3.53
CA LYS A 81 35.89 4.92 -3.47
C LYS A 81 37.07 4.56 -2.58
N ASP A 82 36.80 4.00 -1.40
CA ASP A 82 37.86 3.56 -0.48
C ASP A 82 38.73 2.46 -1.10
N GLN A 83 38.16 1.59 -1.95
CA GLN A 83 38.90 0.56 -2.69
C GLN A 83 39.71 1.15 -3.85
N ILE A 84 39.16 2.13 -4.57
CA ILE A 84 39.88 2.83 -5.64
C ILE A 84 41.13 3.51 -5.09
N GLU A 85 41.03 4.19 -3.95
CA GLU A 85 42.19 4.82 -3.29
C GLU A 85 43.27 3.78 -2.94
N GLN A 86 42.88 2.60 -2.45
CA GLN A 86 43.83 1.50 -2.17
C GLN A 86 44.50 1.00 -3.46
N TRP A 87 43.75 0.86 -4.56
CA TRP A 87 44.32 0.42 -5.83
C TRP A 87 45.24 1.45 -6.46
N GLU A 88 44.94 2.75 -6.30
CA GLU A 88 45.84 3.83 -6.73
C GLU A 88 47.19 3.73 -6.01
N GLU A 89 47.18 3.54 -4.69
CA GLU A 89 48.40 3.33 -3.89
C GLU A 89 49.16 2.07 -4.33
N GLU A 90 48.48 0.92 -4.49
CA GLU A 90 49.10 -0.33 -4.97
C GLU A 90 49.75 -0.15 -6.36
N PHE A 91 49.09 0.58 -7.25
CA PHE A 91 49.58 0.84 -8.60
C PHE A 91 50.80 1.76 -8.62
N GLU A 92 50.83 2.79 -7.76
CA GLU A 92 51.99 3.66 -7.59
C GLU A 92 53.20 2.88 -7.06
N GLU A 93 53.02 2.03 -6.04
CA GLU A 93 54.09 1.17 -5.51
C GLU A 93 54.65 0.22 -6.57
N MET A 94 53.79 -0.39 -7.39
CA MET A 94 54.22 -1.23 -8.51
C MET A 94 55.04 -0.46 -9.56
N GLN A 95 54.76 0.82 -9.78
CA GLN A 95 55.56 1.64 -10.68
C GLN A 95 56.92 2.00 -10.09
N GLU A 96 57.00 2.31 -8.79
CA GLU A 96 58.27 2.68 -8.14
C GLU A 96 59.29 1.53 -8.15
N ASP A 97 58.84 0.29 -7.99
CA ASP A 97 59.68 -0.91 -7.98
C ASP A 97 60.07 -1.43 -9.39
N SER A 98 59.51 -0.84 -10.45
CA SER A 98 59.78 -1.25 -11.83
C SER A 98 61.11 -0.69 -12.37
N GLU A 99 61.92 -1.53 -13.04
CA GLU A 99 63.18 -1.09 -13.67
C GLU A 99 62.94 0.05 -14.68
N PRO A 100 63.91 0.97 -14.89
CA PRO A 100 63.73 2.11 -15.80
C PRO A 100 63.41 1.67 -17.23
N GLY A 101 62.12 1.70 -17.56
CA GLY A 101 61.51 1.31 -18.82
C GLY A 101 60.02 1.72 -18.83
N PRO A 102 59.33 1.65 -19.98
CA PRO A 102 57.89 1.87 -19.99
C PRO A 102 57.21 0.80 -19.13
N SER A 103 56.43 1.23 -18.15
CA SER A 103 55.62 0.31 -17.32
C SER A 103 54.75 -0.55 -18.24
N PRO A 104 54.71 -1.88 -18.03
CA PRO A 104 54.04 -2.80 -18.94
C PRO A 104 52.50 -2.68 -18.92
N ILE A 105 51.91 -2.08 -17.88
CA ILE A 105 50.46 -2.03 -17.67
C ILE A 105 50.02 -0.58 -17.42
N SER A 106 48.92 -0.17 -18.04
CA SER A 106 48.31 1.15 -17.83
C SER A 106 47.37 1.15 -16.63
N TRP A 107 47.14 2.31 -16.00
CA TRP A 107 46.16 2.43 -14.90
C TRP A 107 44.80 1.89 -15.32
N ASP A 108 44.32 2.24 -16.52
CA ASP A 108 43.02 1.80 -17.01
C ASP A 108 42.91 0.27 -17.09
N GLU A 109 43.98 -0.42 -17.54
CA GLU A 109 43.99 -1.89 -17.61
C GLU A 109 44.05 -2.55 -16.23
N PHE A 110 44.84 -1.98 -15.31
CA PHE A 110 44.91 -2.44 -13.92
C PHE A 110 43.60 -2.22 -13.16
N PHE A 111 43.03 -1.03 -13.30
CA PHE A 111 41.75 -0.65 -12.68
C PHE A 111 40.62 -1.55 -13.18
N ASP A 112 40.57 -1.84 -14.49
CA ASP A 112 39.54 -2.71 -15.05
C ASP A 112 39.59 -4.12 -14.45
N GLU A 113 40.78 -4.71 -14.32
CA GLU A 113 40.98 -6.01 -13.67
C GLU A 113 40.53 -5.97 -12.20
N LYS A 114 40.98 -4.96 -11.44
CA LYS A 114 40.64 -4.82 -10.02
C LYS A 114 39.17 -4.52 -9.76
N PHE A 115 38.57 -3.71 -10.60
CA PHE A 115 37.16 -3.38 -10.50
C PHE A 115 36.29 -4.60 -10.79
N GLU A 116 36.64 -5.42 -11.78
CA GLU A 116 35.93 -6.69 -12.04
C GLU A 116 36.05 -7.65 -10.83
N GLU A 117 37.25 -7.81 -10.26
CA GLU A 117 37.46 -8.61 -9.02
C GLU A 117 36.59 -8.10 -7.85
N TRP A 118 36.49 -6.78 -7.68
CA TRP A 118 35.66 -6.15 -6.65
C TRP A 118 34.17 -6.41 -6.85
N ILE A 119 33.68 -6.29 -8.08
CA ILE A 119 32.27 -6.59 -8.38
C ILE A 119 31.98 -8.06 -8.06
N GLU A 120 32.84 -8.99 -8.46
CA GLU A 120 32.69 -10.41 -8.13
C GLU A 120 32.65 -10.67 -6.62
N GLN A 121 33.50 -9.99 -5.84
CA GLN A 121 33.48 -10.08 -4.38
C GLN A 121 32.16 -9.57 -3.79
N ILE A 122 31.65 -8.44 -4.26
CA ILE A 122 30.37 -7.90 -3.79
C ILE A 122 29.22 -8.82 -4.21
N GLU A 123 29.22 -9.37 -5.42
CA GLU A 123 28.23 -10.35 -5.84
C GLU A 123 28.28 -11.62 -4.95
N GLU A 124 29.45 -12.08 -4.53
CA GLU A 124 29.62 -13.17 -3.57
C GLU A 124 29.04 -12.83 -2.19
N GLU A 125 29.23 -11.62 -1.68
CA GLU A 125 28.59 -11.12 -0.45
C GLU A 125 27.05 -11.14 -0.53
N HIS A 126 26.52 -11.01 -1.75
CA HIS A 126 25.08 -11.01 -2.05
C HIS A 126 24.60 -12.34 -2.64
N ASP A 127 25.11 -13.48 -2.18
CA ASP A 127 24.68 -14.83 -2.60
C ASP A 127 24.86 -15.12 -4.11
N HIS A 128 25.92 -14.58 -4.72
CA HIS A 128 26.22 -14.68 -6.16
C HIS A 128 25.12 -14.08 -7.06
N ARG A 129 24.38 -13.09 -6.57
CA ARG A 129 23.42 -12.34 -7.38
C ARG A 129 24.18 -11.32 -8.24
N SER A 130 23.88 -11.31 -9.53
CA SER A 130 24.55 -10.39 -10.45
C SER A 130 24.14 -8.95 -10.18
N MET A 131 25.14 -8.07 -10.07
CA MET A 131 24.96 -6.65 -9.87
C MET A 131 24.33 -6.03 -11.12
N PRO A 132 23.25 -5.24 -10.97
CA PRO A 132 22.63 -4.55 -12.08
C PRO A 132 23.63 -3.65 -12.80
N SER A 133 23.65 -3.70 -14.13
CA SER A 133 24.58 -2.93 -14.96
C SER A 133 24.49 -1.41 -14.74
N GLY A 134 23.32 -0.91 -14.34
CA GLY A 134 23.12 0.48 -13.93
C GLY A 134 23.93 0.84 -12.68
N ILE A 135 23.97 -0.04 -11.67
CA ILE A 135 24.78 0.14 -10.46
C ILE A 135 26.27 0.04 -10.80
N VAL A 136 26.67 -0.99 -11.56
CA VAL A 136 28.08 -1.16 -12.00
C VAL A 136 28.58 0.09 -12.73
N SER A 137 27.77 0.63 -13.65
CA SER A 137 28.12 1.83 -14.42
C SER A 137 28.16 3.08 -13.54
N TYR A 138 27.25 3.19 -12.56
CA TYR A 138 27.26 4.27 -11.57
C TYR A 138 28.55 4.24 -10.75
N LEU A 139 28.91 3.08 -10.20
CA LEU A 139 30.12 2.91 -9.39
C LEU A 139 31.40 3.16 -10.20
N ARG A 140 31.45 2.72 -11.46
CA ARG A 140 32.64 2.84 -12.31
C ARG A 140 32.89 4.26 -12.81
N TYR A 141 31.83 4.96 -13.22
CA TYR A 141 31.98 6.24 -13.93
C TYR A 141 31.43 7.43 -13.17
N ASN A 142 30.80 7.21 -12.01
CA ASN A 142 30.07 8.23 -11.24
C ASN A 142 29.04 8.98 -12.11
N ILE A 143 28.40 8.26 -13.03
CA ILE A 143 27.36 8.82 -13.90
C ILE A 143 26.01 8.44 -13.29
N PRO A 144 25.14 9.43 -12.95
CA PRO A 144 23.80 9.17 -12.48
C PRO A 144 22.97 8.60 -13.62
N LEU A 145 23.05 7.29 -13.80
CA LEU A 145 22.17 6.53 -14.68
C LEU A 145 20.87 6.24 -13.94
N ASP A 146 19.80 6.09 -14.71
CA ASP A 146 18.50 5.64 -14.21
C ASP A 146 18.66 4.18 -13.73
N ILE A 147 18.94 4.00 -12.43
CA ILE A 147 19.12 2.69 -11.82
C ILE A 147 17.74 2.05 -11.74
N ASP A 148 17.58 0.93 -12.43
CA ASP A 148 16.35 0.14 -12.38
C ASP A 148 16.12 -0.38 -10.96
N ILE A 149 15.15 0.24 -10.28
CA ILE A 149 14.75 -0.05 -8.89
C ILE A 149 14.44 -1.53 -8.72
N GLU A 150 13.81 -2.17 -9.70
CA GLU A 150 13.40 -3.58 -9.60
C GLU A 150 14.62 -4.50 -9.56
N ASN A 151 15.62 -4.22 -10.41
CA ASN A 151 16.86 -4.99 -10.45
C ASN A 151 17.74 -4.70 -9.24
N ALA A 152 17.81 -3.44 -8.80
CA ALA A 152 18.53 -3.04 -7.58
C ALA A 152 17.97 -3.75 -6.34
N MET A 153 16.64 -3.75 -6.20
CA MET A 153 15.94 -4.41 -5.10
C MET A 153 16.26 -5.91 -5.03
N LYS A 154 16.19 -6.61 -6.17
CA LYS A 154 16.50 -8.07 -6.26
C LYS A 154 17.97 -8.37 -5.94
N PHE A 155 18.87 -7.44 -6.24
CA PHE A 155 20.29 -7.56 -5.92
C PHE A 155 20.57 -7.37 -4.43
N PHE A 156 20.03 -6.32 -3.81
CA PHE A 156 20.32 -6.01 -2.41
C PHE A 156 19.64 -6.96 -1.43
N TRP A 157 18.37 -7.33 -1.66
CA TRP A 157 17.58 -8.12 -0.70
C TRP A 157 17.05 -9.39 -1.33
N ASN A 158 17.10 -10.49 -0.58
CA ASN A 158 16.38 -11.70 -0.96
C ASN A 158 14.88 -11.53 -0.68
N GLU A 159 14.07 -12.48 -1.12
CA GLU A 159 12.60 -12.40 -1.02
C GLU A 159 12.09 -12.27 0.43
N GLU A 160 12.75 -12.93 1.38
CA GLU A 160 12.41 -12.86 2.80
C GLU A 160 12.74 -11.49 3.39
N GLN A 161 13.95 -10.99 3.16
CA GLN A 161 14.38 -9.65 3.60
C GLN A 161 13.51 -8.55 3.02
N LEU A 162 13.17 -8.68 1.73
CA LEU A 162 12.31 -7.72 1.06
C LEU A 162 10.88 -7.77 1.57
N SER A 163 10.34 -8.96 1.82
CA SER A 163 9.02 -9.12 2.42
C SER A 163 8.98 -8.44 3.79
N ASN A 164 9.96 -8.71 4.65
CA ASN A 164 10.08 -8.06 5.96
C ASN A 164 10.14 -6.54 5.84
N LEU A 165 10.96 -6.00 4.93
CA LEU A 165 11.07 -4.56 4.72
C LEU A 165 9.74 -3.93 4.29
N ILE A 166 9.01 -4.57 3.37
CA ILE A 166 7.71 -4.10 2.88
C ILE A 166 6.66 -4.16 4.00
N CYS A 167 6.57 -5.28 4.71
CA CYS A 167 5.61 -5.47 5.79
C CYS A 167 5.86 -4.49 6.94
N GLU A 168 7.12 -4.27 7.31
CA GLU A 168 7.52 -3.28 8.32
C GLU A 168 7.11 -1.86 7.89
N ALA A 169 7.38 -1.48 6.64
CA ALA A 169 6.99 -0.17 6.12
C ALA A 169 5.48 0.10 6.24
N VAL A 170 4.66 -0.90 5.89
CA VAL A 170 3.20 -0.81 5.98
C VAL A 170 2.74 -0.79 7.45
N LEU A 171 3.33 -1.61 8.32
CA LEU A 171 2.98 -1.66 9.74
C LEU A 171 3.28 -0.33 10.45
N ASP A 172 4.44 0.27 10.16
CA ASP A 172 4.90 1.52 10.78
C ASP A 172 3.97 2.71 10.47
N HIS A 173 3.33 2.72 9.30
CA HIS A 173 2.46 3.82 8.85
C HIS A 173 0.97 3.47 8.89
N LYS A 174 0.61 2.28 9.39
CA LYS A 174 -0.77 1.77 9.39
C LYS A 174 -1.73 2.71 10.14
N ASP A 175 -1.32 3.19 11.32
CA ASP A 175 -2.18 3.96 12.22
C ASP A 175 -2.20 5.47 11.91
N ASP A 176 -1.27 5.93 11.06
CA ASP A 176 -1.13 7.32 10.64
C ASP A 176 -1.55 7.49 9.17
N GLU A 177 -0.62 7.45 8.22
CA GLU A 177 -0.88 7.79 6.82
C GLU A 177 -1.93 6.89 6.15
N ILE A 178 -1.87 5.58 6.37
CA ILE A 178 -2.80 4.62 5.76
C ILE A 178 -4.20 4.79 6.35
N ARG A 179 -4.30 4.97 7.67
CA ARG A 179 -5.58 5.24 8.34
C ARG A 179 -6.15 6.58 7.90
N ASP A 180 -5.33 7.63 7.78
CA ASP A 180 -5.80 8.95 7.38
C ASP A 180 -6.28 8.96 5.91
N ALA A 181 -5.61 8.24 5.02
CA ALA A 181 -6.08 8.02 3.66
C ALA A 181 -7.43 7.26 3.64
N ALA A 182 -7.53 6.18 4.42
CA ALA A 182 -8.79 5.43 4.55
C ALA A 182 -9.92 6.30 5.11
N GLN A 183 -9.64 7.12 6.13
CA GLN A 183 -10.60 8.02 6.77
C GLN A 183 -11.09 9.08 5.81
N HIS A 184 -10.19 9.68 5.03
CA HIS A 184 -10.56 10.68 4.04
C HIS A 184 -11.65 10.16 3.07
N TYR A 185 -11.49 8.94 2.56
CA TYR A 185 -12.47 8.33 1.66
C TYR A 185 -13.72 7.81 2.40
N ALA A 186 -13.60 7.39 3.65
CA ALA A 186 -14.75 7.04 4.48
C ALA A 186 -15.65 8.27 4.73
N ASP A 187 -15.05 9.41 5.08
CA ASP A 187 -15.74 10.68 5.34
C ASP A 187 -16.49 11.18 4.10
N LEU A 188 -15.88 11.07 2.91
CA LEU A 188 -16.53 11.43 1.64
C LEU A 188 -17.78 10.58 1.34
N ASN A 189 -17.86 9.38 1.92
CA ASN A 189 -19.00 8.48 1.83
C ASN A 189 -19.94 8.58 3.04
N GLY A 190 -19.77 9.57 3.92
CA GLY A 190 -20.65 9.78 5.07
C GLY A 190 -20.44 8.82 6.24
N ILE A 191 -19.29 8.14 6.30
CA ILE A 191 -18.90 7.29 7.42
C ILE A 191 -18.04 8.11 8.39
N GLU A 192 -18.60 8.50 9.52
CA GLU A 192 -17.91 9.37 10.49
C GLU A 192 -17.00 8.58 11.45
N ASN A 193 -15.69 8.85 11.41
CA ASN A 193 -14.68 8.60 12.46
C ASN A 193 -14.62 7.23 13.19
N ASP A 194 -15.22 6.17 12.64
CA ASP A 194 -15.21 4.81 13.22
C ASP A 194 -14.67 3.83 12.19
N ILE A 195 -13.43 4.07 11.76
CA ILE A 195 -12.67 3.15 10.91
C ILE A 195 -11.57 2.46 11.73
N SER A 196 -11.31 1.21 11.40
CA SER A 196 -10.17 0.45 11.90
C SER A 196 -9.45 -0.21 10.73
N VAL A 197 -8.16 0.08 10.61
CA VAL A 197 -7.27 -0.56 9.66
C VAL A 197 -6.69 -1.83 10.29
N VAL A 198 -6.75 -2.93 9.55
CA VAL A 198 -6.20 -4.23 9.94
C VAL A 198 -5.20 -4.65 8.87
N PHE A 199 -3.96 -4.87 9.29
CA PHE A 199 -2.88 -5.38 8.46
C PHE A 199 -1.91 -6.19 9.34
N PRO A 200 -1.47 -7.38 8.90
CA PRO A 200 -2.09 -8.18 7.83
C PRO A 200 -3.51 -8.64 8.24
N VAL A 201 -4.37 -8.98 7.27
CA VAL A 201 -5.75 -9.45 7.55
C VAL A 201 -5.76 -10.91 8.04
N GLU A 202 -4.93 -11.74 7.44
CA GLU A 202 -4.65 -13.12 7.80
C GLU A 202 -3.13 -13.33 7.78
N GLU A 203 -2.63 -14.32 8.52
CA GLU A 203 -1.21 -14.73 8.45
C GLU A 203 -0.85 -15.06 6.99
N ASP A 204 0.35 -14.71 6.56
CA ASP A 204 0.87 -14.89 5.19
C ASP A 204 0.16 -14.08 4.08
N GLU A 205 -0.79 -13.19 4.40
CA GLU A 205 -1.53 -12.42 3.41
C GLU A 205 -1.15 -10.94 3.34
N PHE A 206 -0.67 -10.50 2.17
CA PHE A 206 -0.42 -9.09 1.87
C PHE A 206 -1.69 -8.33 1.48
N LYS A 207 -2.59 -8.18 2.45
CA LYS A 207 -3.89 -7.53 2.28
C LYS A 207 -4.16 -6.56 3.42
N VAL A 208 -4.85 -5.47 3.10
CA VAL A 208 -5.36 -4.51 4.09
C VAL A 208 -6.87 -4.68 4.23
N GLY A 209 -7.33 -4.68 5.48
CA GLY A 209 -8.73 -4.75 5.84
C GLY A 209 -9.18 -3.44 6.47
N ILE A 210 -10.29 -2.91 6.01
CA ILE A 210 -10.97 -1.78 6.66
C ILE A 210 -12.26 -2.29 7.29
N ARG A 211 -12.45 -1.94 8.55
CA ARG A 211 -13.73 -2.08 9.25
C ARG A 211 -14.30 -0.72 9.47
N THR A 212 -15.52 -0.49 9.00
CA THR A 212 -16.26 0.75 9.24
C THR A 212 -17.51 0.47 10.05
N LYS A 213 -17.97 1.48 10.77
CA LYS A 213 -19.30 1.49 11.37
C LYS A 213 -20.01 2.77 10.97
N SER A 214 -21.12 2.63 10.24
CA SER A 214 -21.96 3.78 9.90
C SER A 214 -23.14 3.87 10.87
N THR A 215 -23.49 5.09 11.26
CA THR A 215 -24.60 5.35 12.19
C THR A 215 -25.87 5.55 11.37
N ILE A 216 -26.94 4.79 11.67
CA ILE A 216 -28.25 5.04 11.06
C ILE A 216 -28.76 6.39 11.59
N ASN A 217 -28.68 7.44 10.77
CA ASN A 217 -29.31 8.73 11.06
C ASN A 217 -30.83 8.61 10.82
N ASP A 218 -31.53 8.04 11.80
CA ASP A 218 -32.98 7.95 11.76
C ASP A 218 -33.61 9.30 12.13
N SER A 219 -33.78 10.15 11.12
CA SER A 219 -34.37 11.50 11.21
C SER A 219 -35.80 11.56 11.78
N PHE A 220 -36.41 10.44 12.17
CA PHE A 220 -37.77 10.39 12.72
C PHE A 220 -37.84 10.38 14.25
N VAL A 221 -36.75 10.09 14.97
CA VAL A 221 -36.77 10.01 16.44
C VAL A 221 -35.44 10.46 17.06
N ASP A 222 -35.30 11.78 17.31
CA ASP A 222 -34.16 12.38 18.05
C ASP A 222 -33.96 11.81 19.49
N SER A 223 -34.83 10.91 19.95
CA SER A 223 -34.81 10.32 21.30
C SER A 223 -34.33 8.88 21.36
N VAL A 224 -33.91 8.26 20.25
CA VAL A 224 -33.34 6.90 20.25
C VAL A 224 -31.83 6.99 20.28
N ASN A 225 -31.19 6.25 21.19
CA ASN A 225 -29.73 6.18 21.26
C ASN A 225 -29.20 5.48 19.99
N THR A 226 -28.74 6.25 19.02
CA THR A 226 -28.25 5.76 17.72
C THR A 226 -26.88 5.07 17.83
N ASP A 227 -26.20 5.15 18.97
CA ASP A 227 -24.95 4.43 19.23
C ASP A 227 -25.12 2.90 19.14
N GLU A 228 -26.32 2.38 19.42
CA GLU A 228 -26.65 0.95 19.30
C GLU A 228 -27.06 0.54 17.88
N LEU A 229 -27.28 1.50 16.98
CA LEU A 229 -27.75 1.31 15.60
C LEU A 229 -26.61 1.52 14.57
N LYS A 230 -25.41 1.03 14.89
CA LYS A 230 -24.26 1.05 13.99
C LYS A 230 -24.31 -0.16 13.05
N VAL A 231 -24.26 0.08 11.74
CA VAL A 231 -24.18 -0.97 10.71
C VAL A 231 -22.71 -1.20 10.38
N PRO A 232 -22.13 -2.35 10.80
CA PRO A 232 -20.74 -2.66 10.47
C PRO A 232 -20.63 -3.04 8.99
N ALA A 233 -19.58 -2.53 8.34
CA ALA A 233 -19.12 -3.03 7.05
C ALA A 233 -17.63 -3.36 7.15
N ASN A 234 -17.21 -4.35 6.37
CA ASN A 234 -15.82 -4.73 6.26
C ASN A 234 -15.49 -4.88 4.78
N ALA A 235 -14.32 -4.38 4.39
CA ALA A 235 -13.76 -4.56 3.06
C ALA A 235 -12.30 -5.00 3.18
N VAL A 236 -11.87 -5.88 2.30
CA VAL A 236 -10.50 -6.40 2.24
C VAL A 236 -10.00 -6.23 0.83
N VAL A 237 -8.82 -5.63 0.68
CA VAL A 237 -8.21 -5.35 -0.62
C VAL A 237 -6.76 -5.83 -0.60
N ASN A 238 -6.33 -6.41 -1.72
CA ASN A 238 -4.92 -6.77 -1.93
C ASN A 238 -4.13 -5.49 -2.13
N ILE A 239 -2.99 -5.37 -1.45
CA ILE A 239 -2.01 -4.34 -1.78
C ILE A 239 -1.28 -4.82 -3.04
N GLN A 240 -1.02 -3.91 -3.98
CA GLN A 240 -0.23 -4.23 -5.16
C GLN A 240 1.16 -4.70 -4.71
N LYS A 241 1.67 -5.77 -5.32
CA LYS A 241 3.00 -6.31 -5.00
C LYS A 241 4.01 -5.84 -6.05
N PRO A 242 5.29 -5.70 -5.68
CA PRO A 242 6.37 -5.59 -6.66
C PRO A 242 6.37 -6.79 -7.62
N ARG A 243 6.85 -6.58 -8.85
CA ARG A 243 6.85 -7.63 -9.87
C ARG A 243 7.75 -8.79 -9.48
N ASP A 244 7.27 -10.01 -9.73
CA ASP A 244 7.97 -11.27 -9.49
C ASP A 244 8.44 -11.50 -8.05
N ILE A 245 7.78 -10.86 -7.08
CA ILE A 245 8.08 -11.01 -5.64
C ILE A 245 6.81 -11.42 -4.91
N ASN A 246 6.88 -12.52 -4.15
CA ASN A 246 5.81 -12.91 -3.27
C ASN A 246 6.04 -12.36 -1.87
N VAL A 247 5.41 -11.22 -1.58
CA VAL A 247 5.40 -10.65 -0.24
C VAL A 247 4.53 -11.49 0.69
N VAL A 248 5.11 -11.92 1.81
CA VAL A 248 4.49 -12.67 2.92
C VAL A 248 4.77 -11.89 4.21
N CYS A 249 3.73 -11.61 4.99
CA CYS A 249 3.87 -10.90 6.27
C CYS A 249 3.50 -11.82 7.43
N ASP A 250 4.39 -11.88 8.42
CA ASP A 250 4.24 -12.61 9.69
C ASP A 250 3.75 -11.70 10.83
#